data_AF-A0A3D6B5W4-F1
#
_entry.id   AF-A0A3D6B5W4-F1
#
_cell.length_a   1.000
_cell.length_b   1.000
_cell.length_c   1.000
_cell.angle_alpha   90.00
_cell.angle_beta   90.00
_cell.angle_gamma   90.00
#
_symmetry.space_group_name_H-M   'P 1'
#
loop_
_entity.id
_entity.type
_entity.pdbx_description
1 polymer ?
#
loop_
_entity_poly.entity_id
_entity_poly.type
_entity_poly.pdbx_seq_one_letter_code
_entity_poly.pdbx_strand_id
1 'polypeptide(L)'
;MRKNILITYTLIIVFILLLAGYFFLYNIYGSEIRLSPKNLFADTSSEMRIEVVPINALGRKAWFRKSSAHFEIIEGVDLIEIIERKPESGLLIIGSKGKVGVVGIKIKSEHSLLPEYIEIQILDLNV
;
A
#
# COMPACT_ATOMS: atom_id res chain seq x y z
N MET A 1 51.74 3.38 4.74
CA MET A 1 50.99 2.68 5.81
C MET A 1 49.75 3.45 6.29
N ARG A 2 49.83 4.67 6.82
CA ARG A 2 48.64 5.43 7.32
C ARG A 2 47.54 5.63 6.26
N LYS A 3 47.89 5.92 5.01
CA LYS A 3 46.93 6.08 3.89
C LYS A 3 46.14 4.79 3.61
N ASN A 4 46.81 3.64 3.58
CA ASN A 4 46.16 2.35 3.32
C ASN A 4 45.23 1.98 4.47
N ILE A 5 45.63 2.23 5.72
CA ILE A 5 44.79 2.04 6.91
C ILE A 5 43.54 2.93 6.84
N LEU A 6 43.69 4.20 6.47
CA LEU A 6 42.56 5.12 6.32
C LEU A 6 41.59 4.65 5.22
N ILE A 7 42.11 4.20 4.07
CA ILE A 7 41.30 3.62 2.99
C ILE A 7 40.53 2.40 3.48
N THR A 8 41.19 1.49 4.21
CA THR A 8 40.55 0.30 4.79
C THR A 8 39.40 0.68 5.71
N TYR A 9 39.59 1.64 6.63
CA TYR A 9 38.51 2.09 7.52
C TYR A 9 37.36 2.73 6.75
N THR A 10 37.65 3.56 5.75
CA THR A 10 36.61 4.14 4.89
C THR A 10 35.79 3.06 4.18
N LEU A 11 36.45 2.04 3.62
CA LEU A 11 35.77 0.91 2.98
C LEU A 11 34.87 0.14 3.96
N ILE A 12 35.35 -0.11 5.19
CA ILE A 12 34.55 -0.77 6.23
C ILE A 12 33.32 0.07 6.59
N ILE A 13 33.48 1.39 6.77
CA ILE A 13 32.36 2.29 7.08
C ILE A 13 31.35 2.28 5.94
N VAL A 14 31.79 2.38 4.69
CA VAL A 14 30.91 2.31 3.53
C VAL A 14 30.17 0.97 3.49
N PHE A 15 30.85 -0.14 3.74
CA PHE A 15 30.22 -1.46 3.78
C PHE A 15 29.15 -1.58 4.88
N ILE A 16 29.43 -1.06 6.08
CA ILE A 16 28.46 -1.03 7.18
C ILE A 16 27.25 -0.16 6.82
N LEU A 17 27.47 1.01 6.21
CA LEU A 17 26.39 1.88 5.75
C LEU A 17 25.53 1.22 4.66
N LEU A 18 26.14 0.45 3.75
CA LEU A 18 25.40 -0.32 2.74
C LEU A 18 24.54 -1.42 3.39
N LEU A 19 25.09 -2.15 4.37
CA LEU A 19 24.33 -3.16 5.13
C LEU A 19 23.17 -2.54 5.90
N ALA A 20 23.41 -1.42 6.59
CA ALA A 20 22.37 -0.69 7.29
C ALA A 20 21.29 -0.19 6.30
N GLY A 21 21.71 0.42 5.19
CA GLY A 21 20.80 0.88 4.15
C GLY A 21 19.92 -0.25 3.60
N TYR A 22 20.50 -1.42 3.33
CA TYR A 22 19.75 -2.60 2.93
C TYR A 22 18.71 -3.00 3.99
N PHE A 23 19.13 -3.11 5.25
CA PHE A 23 18.27 -3.54 6.34
C PHE A 23 17.09 -2.58 6.60
N PHE A 24 17.32 -1.27 6.52
CA PHE A 24 16.31 -0.26 6.83
C PHE A 24 15.42 0.10 5.63
N LEU A 25 15.91 0.00 4.39
CA LEU A 25 15.17 0.45 3.21
C LEU A 25 14.47 -0.67 2.44
N TYR A 26 15.06 -1.87 2.39
CA TYR A 26 14.57 -2.97 1.53
C TYR A 26 13.71 -4.00 2.26
N ASN A 27 13.99 -4.26 3.54
CA ASN A 27 13.19 -5.22 4.31
C ASN A 27 11.76 -4.69 4.54
N ILE A 28 10.81 -5.61 4.47
CA ILE A 28 9.38 -5.34 4.71
C ILE A 28 9.11 -5.61 6.19
N TYR A 29 8.57 -4.60 6.89
CA TYR A 29 8.21 -4.67 8.30
C TYR A 29 6.70 -4.65 8.52
N GLY A 30 5.93 -4.31 7.48
CA GLY A 30 4.48 -4.35 7.50
C GLY A 30 3.88 -3.97 6.15
N SER A 31 2.58 -3.71 6.14
CA SER A 31 1.86 -3.14 5.01
C SER A 31 1.03 -1.93 5.43
N GLU A 32 0.83 -1.02 4.48
CA GLU A 32 -0.04 0.15 4.61
C GLU A 32 -1.04 0.13 3.46
N ILE A 33 -2.32 0.41 3.75
CA ILE A 33 -3.37 0.54 2.74
C ILE A 33 -3.48 2.00 2.33
N ARG A 34 -3.35 2.27 1.02
CA ARG A 34 -3.46 3.62 0.45
C ARG A 34 -4.68 3.74 -0.44
N LEU A 35 -5.43 4.81 -0.24
CA LEU A 35 -6.63 5.16 -1.00
C LEU A 35 -6.34 6.40 -1.85
N SER A 36 -6.64 6.34 -3.14
CA SER A 36 -6.46 7.47 -4.07
C SER A 36 -7.54 7.46 -5.17
N PRO A 37 -8.33 8.52 -5.35
CA PRO A 37 -8.48 9.70 -4.48
C PRO A 37 -8.96 9.34 -3.06
N LYS A 38 -8.91 10.31 -2.14
CA LYS A 38 -9.29 10.10 -0.73
C LYS A 38 -10.79 9.78 -0.56
N ASN A 39 -11.63 10.34 -1.43
CA ASN A 39 -13.07 10.17 -1.40
C ASN A 39 -13.54 9.59 -2.74
N LEU A 40 -14.61 8.80 -2.70
CA LEU A 40 -15.32 8.29 -3.87
C LEU A 40 -16.67 9.02 -3.95
N PHE A 41 -17.09 9.50 -5.12
CA PHE A 41 -18.35 10.24 -5.28
C PHE A 41 -19.42 9.40 -5.99
N ALA A 42 -20.69 9.74 -5.77
CA ALA A 42 -21.86 9.08 -6.36
C ALA A 42 -22.16 9.59 -7.79
N ASP A 43 -21.18 9.53 -8.71
CA ASP A 43 -21.26 10.18 -10.03
C ASP A 43 -21.05 9.24 -11.24
N THR A 44 -21.05 7.92 -11.02
CA THR A 44 -20.83 6.84 -12.02
C THR A 44 -19.51 6.89 -12.80
N SER A 45 -18.65 7.87 -12.54
CA SER A 45 -17.37 8.05 -13.23
C SER A 45 -16.17 8.17 -12.29
N SER A 46 -16.43 8.42 -11.01
CA SER A 46 -15.43 8.41 -9.96
C SER A 46 -14.93 6.99 -9.72
N GLU A 47 -13.61 6.88 -9.69
CA GLU A 47 -12.89 5.66 -9.38
C GLU A 47 -12.06 5.86 -8.11
N MET A 48 -11.84 4.78 -7.36
CA MET A 48 -10.91 4.75 -6.24
C MET A 48 -9.93 3.61 -6.38
N ARG A 49 -8.65 3.96 -6.27
CA ARG A 49 -7.52 3.05 -6.24
C ARG A 49 -7.17 2.72 -4.80
N ILE A 50 -7.20 1.43 -4.48
CA ILE A 50 -6.84 0.84 -3.20
C ILE A 50 -5.56 0.04 -3.41
N GLU A 51 -4.44 0.50 -2.86
CA GLU A 51 -3.12 -0.14 -3.00
C GLU A 51 -2.59 -0.56 -1.63
N VAL A 52 -2.20 -1.84 -1.51
CA VAL A 52 -1.48 -2.37 -0.35
C VAL A 52 0.02 -2.23 -0.59
N VAL A 53 0.64 -1.33 0.18
CA VAL A 53 2.04 -0.97 0.01
C VAL A 53 2.88 -1.60 1.12
N PRO A 54 3.94 -2.37 0.81
CA PRO A 54 4.85 -2.87 1.83
C PRO A 54 5.66 -1.70 2.41
N ILE A 55 5.72 -1.61 3.73
CA ILE A 55 6.45 -0.57 4.45
C ILE A 55 7.75 -1.11 5.06
N ASN A 56 8.79 -0.30 5.03
CA ASN A 56 10.10 -0.60 5.61
C ASN A 56 10.20 -0.11 7.07
N ALA A 57 11.34 -0.34 7.72
CA ALA A 57 11.55 0.03 9.13
C ALA A 57 11.45 1.54 9.41
N LEU A 58 11.52 2.37 8.37
CA LEU A 58 11.36 3.83 8.45
C LEU A 58 9.90 4.27 8.20
N GLY A 59 8.96 3.34 8.07
CA GLY A 59 7.55 3.61 7.77
C GLY A 59 7.29 4.09 6.34
N ARG A 60 8.27 3.94 5.44
CA ARG A 60 8.14 4.33 4.01
C ARG A 60 7.93 3.09 3.14
N LYS A 61 7.48 3.29 1.90
CA LYS A 61 7.38 2.21 0.91
C LYS A 61 8.74 1.51 0.77
N ALA A 62 8.77 0.20 1.00
CA ALA A 62 9.95 -0.63 0.81
C ALA A 62 10.37 -0.60 -0.66
N TRP A 63 11.65 -0.37 -0.91
CA TRP A 63 12.15 -0.13 -2.27
C TRP A 63 12.10 -1.41 -3.11
N PHE A 64 11.55 -1.30 -4.32
CA PHE A 64 11.45 -2.40 -5.30
C PHE A 64 10.68 -3.64 -4.81
N ARG A 65 9.88 -3.51 -3.75
CA ARG A 65 9.02 -4.57 -3.23
C ARG A 65 7.56 -4.30 -3.62
N LYS A 66 6.83 -5.37 -3.91
CA LYS A 66 5.38 -5.39 -4.02
C LYS A 66 4.84 -6.29 -2.91
N SER A 67 3.59 -6.07 -2.52
CA SER A 67 2.90 -6.92 -1.56
C SER A 67 1.69 -7.51 -2.25
N SER A 68 1.56 -8.83 -2.22
CA SER A 68 0.33 -9.46 -2.66
C SER A 68 -0.76 -9.21 -1.61
N ALA A 69 -2.01 -9.06 -2.04
CA ALA A 69 -3.14 -8.88 -1.15
C ALA A 69 -4.43 -9.50 -1.68
N HIS A 70 -5.18 -10.10 -0.76
CA HIS A 70 -6.54 -10.56 -0.99
C HIS A 70 -7.54 -9.48 -0.54
N PHE A 71 -8.51 -9.20 -1.40
CA PHE A 71 -9.58 -8.24 -1.17
C PHE A 71 -10.93 -8.95 -1.15
N GLU A 72 -11.70 -8.70 -0.10
CA GLU A 72 -13.04 -9.24 0.08
C GLU A 72 -13.98 -8.07 0.42
N ILE A 73 -14.96 -7.80 -0.44
CA ILE A 73 -15.97 -6.77 -0.21
C ILE A 73 -17.06 -7.38 0.68
N ILE A 74 -17.20 -6.88 1.90
CA ILE A 74 -18.13 -7.38 2.90
C ILE A 74 -19.46 -6.61 2.83
N GLU A 75 -19.40 -5.31 2.53
CA GLU A 75 -20.55 -4.40 2.54
C GLU A 75 -20.54 -3.50 1.30
N GLY A 76 -21.73 -3.14 0.80
CA GLY A 76 -21.87 -2.17 -0.29
C GLY A 76 -21.44 -2.66 -1.67
N VAL A 77 -21.45 -3.97 -1.92
CA VAL A 77 -21.12 -4.56 -3.24
C VAL A 77 -22.03 -4.07 -4.38
N ASP A 78 -23.26 -3.70 -4.05
CA ASP A 78 -24.23 -3.13 -4.98
C ASP A 78 -23.99 -1.64 -5.28
N LEU A 79 -23.16 -0.96 -4.49
CA LEU A 79 -22.79 0.45 -4.63
C LEU A 79 -21.57 0.67 -5.53
N ILE A 80 -20.76 -0.36 -5.75
CA ILE A 80 -19.52 -0.28 -6.52
C ILE A 80 -19.41 -1.33 -7.61
N GLU A 81 -18.54 -1.08 -8.56
CA GLU A 81 -18.06 -2.04 -9.55
C GLU A 81 -16.55 -2.24 -9.42
N ILE A 82 -16.07 -3.43 -9.75
CA ILE A 82 -14.63 -3.72 -9.77
C ILE A 82 -14.13 -3.47 -11.18
N ILE A 83 -13.32 -2.43 -11.34
CA ILE A 83 -12.72 -2.04 -12.62
C ILE A 83 -11.46 -2.86 -12.87
N GLU A 84 -10.61 -2.99 -11.85
CA GLU A 84 -9.37 -3.75 -11.94
C GLU A 84 -9.03 -4.44 -10.62
N ARG A 85 -8.57 -5.69 -10.71
CA ARG A 85 -8.09 -6.45 -9.55
C ARG A 85 -6.78 -7.14 -9.89
N LYS A 86 -5.68 -6.70 -9.27
CA LYS A 86 -4.34 -7.30 -9.40
C LYS A 86 -3.82 -7.71 -8.02
N PRO A 87 -4.21 -8.90 -7.52
CA PRO A 87 -3.86 -9.35 -6.17
C PRO A 87 -2.35 -9.51 -5.99
N GLU A 88 -1.61 -9.92 -7.03
CA GLU A 88 -0.14 -10.04 -7.03
C GLU A 88 0.59 -8.71 -6.76
N SER A 89 -0.04 -7.59 -7.11
CA SER A 89 0.49 -6.25 -6.83
C SER A 89 -0.21 -5.54 -5.68
N GLY A 90 -1.15 -6.22 -5.02
CA GLY A 90 -1.96 -5.64 -3.95
C GLY A 90 -2.80 -4.46 -4.42
N LEU A 91 -3.35 -4.52 -5.64
CA LEU A 91 -4.10 -3.42 -6.24
C LEU A 91 -5.56 -3.83 -6.50
N LEU A 92 -6.48 -2.98 -6.06
CA LEU A 92 -7.89 -3.02 -6.38
C LEU A 92 -8.33 -1.62 -6.84
N ILE A 93 -9.01 -1.54 -7.99
CA ILE A 93 -9.65 -0.30 -8.48
C ILE A 93 -11.15 -0.55 -8.51
N ILE A 94 -11.88 0.32 -7.83
CA ILE A 94 -13.35 0.28 -7.76
C ILE A 94 -13.94 1.54 -8.38
N GLY A 95 -15.07 1.39 -9.07
CA GLY A 95 -15.89 2.49 -9.58
C GLY A 95 -17.18 2.64 -8.78
N SER A 96 -17.68 3.87 -8.66
CA SER A 96 -18.98 4.14 -8.05
C SER A 96 -20.12 3.80 -9.02
N LYS A 97 -21.23 3.22 -8.52
CA LYS A 97 -22.47 3.02 -9.30
C LYS A 97 -23.47 4.17 -9.18
N GLY A 98 -23.03 5.33 -8.68
CA GLY A 98 -23.88 6.52 -8.57
C GLY A 98 -24.82 6.53 -7.37
N LYS A 99 -24.52 5.73 -6.33
CA LYS A 99 -25.31 5.68 -5.08
C LYS A 99 -24.44 6.01 -3.88
N VAL A 100 -24.98 6.82 -2.98
CA VAL A 100 -24.36 7.13 -1.68
C VAL A 100 -24.46 5.91 -0.76
N GLY A 101 -23.44 5.72 0.07
CA GLY A 101 -23.42 4.66 1.08
C GLY A 101 -22.02 4.38 1.59
N VAL A 102 -21.86 3.24 2.26
CA VAL A 102 -20.58 2.80 2.82
C VAL A 102 -20.21 1.45 2.21
N VAL A 103 -18.95 1.33 1.81
CA VAL A 103 -18.37 0.10 1.29
C VAL A 103 -17.34 -0.39 2.28
N GLY A 104 -17.55 -1.62 2.75
CA GLY A 104 -16.68 -2.31 3.68
C GLY A 104 -15.79 -3.30 2.95
N ILE A 105 -14.47 -3.15 3.05
CA ILE A 105 -13.51 -4.03 2.38
C ILE A 105 -12.55 -4.62 3.41
N LYS A 106 -12.52 -5.94 3.46
CA LYS A 106 -11.54 -6.71 4.22
C LYS A 106 -10.34 -7.02 3.32
N ILE A 107 -9.16 -6.70 3.82
CA ILE A 107 -7.90 -6.77 3.08
C ILE A 107 -6.92 -7.62 3.87
N LYS A 108 -6.42 -8.70 3.25
CA LYS A 108 -5.39 -9.56 3.83
C LYS A 108 -4.15 -9.52 2.96
N SER A 109 -3.14 -8.80 3.44
CA SER A 109 -1.80 -8.78 2.86
C SER A 109 -1.01 -10.03 3.25
N GLU A 110 -0.12 -10.49 2.36
CA GLU A 110 0.86 -11.53 2.66
C GLU A 110 1.80 -11.15 3.82
N HIS A 111 2.10 -9.87 3.96
CA HIS A 111 3.00 -9.34 4.99
C HIS A 111 2.28 -8.83 6.24
N SER A 112 0.96 -9.02 6.35
CA SER A 112 0.20 -8.67 7.55
C SER A 112 -0.22 -9.92 8.31
N LEU A 113 -0.10 -9.89 9.65
CA LEU A 113 -0.52 -11.00 10.51
C LEU A 113 -2.04 -11.14 10.57
N LEU A 114 -2.77 -10.03 10.50
CA LEU A 114 -4.23 -10.00 10.61
C LEU A 114 -4.84 -9.35 9.36
N PRO A 115 -6.07 -9.72 8.97
CA PRO A 115 -6.81 -8.95 7.99
C PRO A 115 -7.12 -7.56 8.54
N GLU A 116 -7.01 -6.54 7.70
CA GLU A 116 -7.44 -5.18 7.98
C GLU A 116 -8.82 -4.94 7.36
N TYR A 117 -9.64 -4.13 8.00
CA TYR A 117 -10.95 -3.72 7.47
C TYR A 117 -10.93 -2.22 7.23
N ILE A 118 -11.32 -1.81 6.02
CA ILE A 118 -11.45 -0.41 5.65
C ILE A 118 -12.89 -0.10 5.28
N GLU A 119 -13.31 1.11 5.63
CA GLU A 119 -14.60 1.66 5.25
C GLU A 119 -14.38 2.82 4.28
N ILE A 120 -15.09 2.78 3.16
CA ILE A 120 -15.05 3.81 2.14
C ILE A 120 -16.46 4.42 2.06
N GLN A 121 -16.55 5.70 2.39
CA GLN A 121 -17.79 6.46 2.24
C GLN A 121 -17.90 6.99 0.81
N ILE A 122 -19.00 6.66 0.14
CA ILE A 122 -19.36 7.25 -1.15
C ILE A 122 -20.16 8.51 -0.89
N LEU A 123 -19.58 9.66 -1.24
CA LEU A 123 -20.16 10.97 -0.97
C LEU A 123 -21.07 11.42 -2.10
N ASP A 124 -22.04 12.28 -1.76
CA ASP A 124 -22.81 13.00 -2.77
C ASP A 124 -21.91 14.03 -3.49
N LEU A 125 -22.29 14.37 -4.72
CA LEU A 125 -21.62 15.37 -5.56
C LEU A 125 -21.82 16.81 -5.06
N ASN A 126 -22.84 17.05 -4.23
CA ASN A 126 -23.26 18.39 -3.80
C ASN A 126 -22.42 19.01 -2.66
N VAL A 127 -21.11 18.73 -2.60
CA VAL A 127 -20.20 19.34 -1.60
C VAL A 127 -19.70 20.70 -2.05
#